data_AF-J9AMG8-F1
#
_entry.id   AF-J9AMG8-F1
#
_cell.length_a   1.000
_cell.length_b   1.000
_cell.length_c   1.000
_cell.angle_alpha   90.00
_cell.angle_beta   90.00
_cell.angle_gamma   90.00
#
_symmetry.space_group_name_H-M   'P 1'
#
loop_
_entity.id
_entity.type
_entity.pdbx_description
1 polymer ?
#
loop_
_entity_poly.entity_id
_entity_poly.type
_entity_poly.pdbx_seq_one_letter_code
_entity_poly.pdbx_strand_id
1 'polypeptide(L)'
;MGRERVAIPLENGTDDGATLDPNFEYVNAVDDHDSFQTHIDFSLACRCANDCQVDCPCLARCTYDADGHLTGRAVELADKAELGVILECSSCCFCSNKCRSRVAQKGVHCGLEVYRTRKYGWAVRTCSLILKGSFVCEYTGELISDADADKREDDTYLFEIVDETSAYCIDAKFKGNVSRFINHSCEANLVTLRVVWDANIRHLPHICFYAKRDIQQ
;
A
#
# COMPACT_ATOMS: atom_id res chain seq x y z
N MET A 1 -5.47 -7.07 -16.31
CA MET A 1 -5.87 -8.45 -15.91
C MET A 1 -6.36 -8.38 -14.48
N GLY A 2 -7.53 -8.94 -14.15
CA GLY A 2 -8.24 -8.77 -12.87
C GLY A 2 -7.59 -9.42 -11.65
N ARG A 3 -6.35 -9.02 -11.33
CA ARG A 3 -5.63 -9.40 -10.11
C ARG A 3 -6.15 -8.64 -8.88
N GLU A 4 -6.71 -7.46 -9.09
CA GLU A 4 -7.39 -6.68 -8.05
C GLU A 4 -8.85 -7.11 -7.87
N ARG A 5 -9.42 -6.83 -6.70
CA ARG A 5 -10.85 -7.09 -6.41
C ARG A 5 -11.80 -6.19 -7.18
N VAL A 6 -11.30 -5.04 -7.62
CA VAL A 6 -12.02 -4.05 -8.43
C VAL A 6 -11.29 -3.87 -9.77
N ALA A 7 -12.04 -3.59 -10.83
CA ALA A 7 -11.43 -3.25 -12.10
C ALA A 7 -10.78 -1.86 -12.00
N ILE A 8 -9.58 -1.74 -12.55
CA ILE A 8 -8.85 -0.47 -12.69
C ILE A 8 -8.70 -0.22 -14.20
N PRO A 9 -9.56 0.61 -14.81
CA PRO A 9 -9.47 0.91 -16.23
C PRO A 9 -8.19 1.67 -16.58
N LEU A 10 -7.78 1.54 -17.85
CA LEU A 10 -6.68 2.28 -18.46
C LEU A 10 -7.24 3.06 -19.64
N GLU A 11 -7.23 4.38 -19.57
CA GLU A 11 -7.83 5.26 -20.58
C GLU A 11 -6.80 6.22 -21.20
N ASN A 12 -6.73 6.25 -22.52
CA ASN A 12 -5.96 7.25 -23.26
C ASN A 12 -6.91 8.12 -24.10
N GLY A 13 -7.22 9.31 -23.59
CA GLY A 13 -8.04 10.31 -24.29
C GLY A 13 -7.22 11.45 -24.92
N THR A 14 -5.90 11.32 -25.06
CA THR A 14 -5.03 12.39 -25.58
C THR A 14 -4.64 12.22 -27.06
N ASP A 15 -5.08 11.14 -27.71
CA ASP A 15 -4.76 10.78 -29.10
C ASP A 15 -3.24 10.75 -29.42
N ASP A 16 -2.38 10.64 -28.40
CA ASP A 16 -0.92 10.64 -28.53
C ASP A 16 -0.35 9.26 -28.88
N GLY A 17 -1.22 8.25 -29.02
CA GLY A 17 -0.84 6.86 -29.31
C GLY A 17 -0.07 6.17 -28.18
N ALA A 18 0.05 6.79 -27.00
CA ALA A 18 0.79 6.20 -25.90
C ALA A 18 0.11 4.93 -25.37
N THR A 19 0.92 3.89 -25.20
CA THR A 19 0.54 2.64 -24.52
C THR A 19 1.40 2.45 -23.28
N LEU A 20 1.04 1.48 -22.43
CA LEU A 20 1.97 1.00 -21.42
C LEU A 20 3.13 0.25 -22.09
N ASP A 21 4.26 0.17 -21.39
CA ASP A 21 5.39 -0.67 -21.79
C ASP A 21 4.91 -2.13 -21.92
N PRO A 22 5.11 -2.81 -23.06
CA PRO A 22 4.69 -4.20 -23.24
C PRO A 22 5.40 -5.19 -22.28
N ASN A 23 6.54 -4.81 -21.71
CA ASN A 23 7.26 -5.62 -20.72
C ASN A 23 6.80 -5.37 -19.29
N PHE A 24 5.88 -4.43 -19.07
CA PHE A 24 5.33 -4.17 -17.74
C PHE A 24 4.34 -5.26 -17.32
N GLU A 25 4.60 -5.90 -16.19
CA GLU A 25 3.70 -6.86 -15.55
C GLU A 25 2.96 -6.21 -14.38
N TYR A 26 1.63 -6.33 -14.38
CA TYR A 26 0.81 -5.93 -13.24
C TYR A 26 0.86 -6.99 -12.13
N VAL A 27 1.30 -6.63 -10.92
CA VAL A 27 1.33 -7.49 -9.72
C VAL A 27 0.62 -6.81 -8.55
N ASN A 28 -0.22 -7.53 -7.81
CA ASN A 28 -1.02 -6.99 -6.68
C ASN A 28 -0.39 -7.23 -5.30
N ALA A 29 0.85 -7.73 -5.27
CA ALA A 29 1.66 -7.93 -4.08
C ALA A 29 3.13 -7.64 -4.44
N VAL A 30 3.94 -7.30 -3.45
CA VAL A 30 5.39 -7.16 -3.60
C VAL A 30 6.00 -8.52 -3.99
N ASP A 31 6.88 -8.51 -4.99
CA ASP A 31 7.65 -9.67 -5.44
C ASP A 31 8.99 -9.67 -4.70
N ASP A 32 9.12 -10.49 -3.67
CA ASP A 32 10.32 -10.60 -2.84
C ASP A 32 11.25 -11.76 -3.23
N HIS A 33 10.96 -12.44 -4.35
CA HIS A 33 11.70 -13.61 -4.86
C HIS A 33 11.98 -14.70 -3.81
N ASP A 34 11.11 -14.87 -2.80
CA ASP A 34 11.32 -15.77 -1.65
C ASP A 34 12.66 -15.52 -0.91
N SER A 35 13.23 -14.31 -1.05
CA SER A 35 14.57 -13.97 -0.54
C SER A 35 14.66 -13.98 0.99
N PHE A 36 13.52 -14.11 1.66
CA PHE A 36 13.40 -14.11 3.11
C PHE A 36 12.91 -15.48 3.60
N GLN A 37 13.81 -16.26 4.21
CA GLN A 37 13.41 -17.43 5.00
C GLN A 37 12.44 -17.00 6.11
N THR A 38 11.19 -17.46 6.01
CA THR A 38 10.05 -17.00 6.81
C THR A 38 10.03 -17.68 8.18
N HIS A 39 10.85 -17.19 9.11
CA HIS A 39 10.58 -17.46 10.53
C HIS A 39 9.31 -16.70 10.93
N ILE A 40 8.30 -17.46 11.36
CA ILE A 40 7.01 -16.91 11.76
C ILE A 40 7.09 -16.39 13.21
N ASP A 41 6.74 -15.13 13.41
CA ASP A 41 6.62 -14.50 14.73
C ASP A 41 5.16 -14.52 15.22
N PHE A 42 4.91 -15.38 16.20
CA PHE A 42 3.60 -15.50 16.86
C PHE A 42 3.42 -14.51 18.02
N SER A 43 4.46 -13.74 18.41
CA SER A 43 4.42 -12.87 19.59
C SER A 43 3.38 -11.75 19.48
N LEU A 44 3.09 -11.31 18.25
CA LEU A 44 2.11 -10.27 17.94
C LEU A 44 0.71 -10.81 17.61
N ALA A 45 0.52 -12.14 17.63
CA ALA A 45 -0.75 -12.76 17.26
C ALA A 45 -1.78 -12.69 18.41
N CYS A 46 -2.99 -12.23 18.11
CA CYS A 46 -4.08 -12.29 19.08
C CYS A 46 -4.76 -13.68 19.09
N ARG A 47 -5.41 -13.99 20.22
CA ARG A 47 -6.25 -15.18 20.40
C ARG A 47 -7.75 -14.81 20.50
N CYS A 48 -8.14 -13.72 19.87
CA CYS A 48 -9.49 -13.13 20.01
C CYS A 48 -10.51 -13.95 19.19
N ALA A 49 -11.60 -14.41 19.83
CA ALA A 49 -12.68 -15.16 19.17
C ALA A 49 -13.83 -14.27 18.65
N ASN A 50 -13.78 -12.97 18.96
CA ASN A 50 -14.81 -11.97 18.69
C ASN A 50 -14.29 -10.88 17.75
N ASP A 51 -13.46 -11.22 16.76
CA ASP A 51 -12.95 -10.28 15.74
C ASP A 51 -12.33 -8.98 16.30
N CYS A 52 -11.59 -9.12 17.40
CA CYS A 52 -10.89 -8.02 18.08
C CYS A 52 -11.82 -6.85 18.47
N GLN A 53 -13.07 -7.14 18.86
CA GLN A 53 -14.05 -6.10 19.21
C GLN A 53 -13.89 -5.59 20.65
N VAL A 54 -13.44 -6.44 21.58
CA VAL A 54 -13.29 -6.12 23.01
C VAL A 54 -12.02 -6.77 23.55
N ASP A 55 -11.29 -6.09 24.44
CA ASP A 55 -10.14 -6.59 25.21
C ASP A 55 -9.11 -7.39 24.39
N CYS A 56 -8.65 -6.78 23.28
CA CYS A 56 -7.69 -7.41 22.38
C CYS A 56 -6.43 -6.53 22.21
N PRO A 57 -5.20 -7.06 22.34
CA PRO A 57 -3.97 -6.27 22.15
C PRO A 57 -3.88 -5.60 20.77
N CYS A 58 -4.33 -6.31 19.72
CA CYS A 58 -4.41 -5.73 18.36
C CYS A 58 -5.41 -4.56 18.29
N LEU A 59 -6.49 -4.60 19.08
CA LEU A 59 -7.46 -3.51 19.17
C LEU A 59 -6.85 -2.28 19.85
N ALA A 60 -6.10 -2.48 20.93
CA ALA A 60 -5.48 -1.38 21.68
C ALA A 60 -4.49 -0.55 20.85
N ARG A 61 -3.86 -1.16 19.84
CA ARG A 61 -2.98 -0.50 18.86
C ARG A 61 -3.66 -0.15 17.53
N CYS A 62 -4.94 -0.46 17.37
CA CYS A 62 -5.65 -0.29 16.10
C CYS A 62 -5.87 1.21 15.80
N THR A 63 -5.38 1.66 14.65
CA THR A 63 -5.51 3.05 14.19
C THR A 63 -6.73 3.30 13.32
N TYR A 64 -7.49 2.24 13.01
CA TYR A 64 -8.71 2.29 12.20
C TYR A 64 -9.97 2.45 13.03
N ASP A 65 -10.94 3.16 12.47
CA ASP A 65 -12.31 3.27 12.96
C ASP A 65 -13.16 2.03 12.59
N ALA A 66 -14.47 2.11 12.82
CA ALA A 66 -15.39 1.01 12.57
C ALA A 66 -15.63 0.73 11.07
N ASP A 67 -15.41 1.73 10.21
CA ASP A 67 -15.58 1.63 8.76
C ASP A 67 -14.28 1.25 8.04
N GLY A 68 -13.17 1.16 8.79
CA GLY A 68 -11.85 0.80 8.26
C GLY A 68 -11.06 2.00 7.73
N HIS A 69 -11.47 3.23 8.05
CA HIS A 69 -10.67 4.42 7.78
C HIS A 69 -9.70 4.67 8.92
N LEU A 70 -8.56 5.29 8.65
CA LEU A 70 -7.72 5.86 9.69
C LEU A 70 -8.51 6.88 10.51
N THR A 71 -8.44 6.77 11.83
CA THR A 71 -9.03 7.76 12.74
C THR A 71 -8.48 9.17 12.45
N GLY A 72 -9.23 10.22 12.78
CA GLY A 72 -8.79 11.61 12.57
C GLY A 72 -7.39 11.90 13.17
N ARG A 73 -7.15 11.40 14.39
CA ARG A 73 -5.83 11.48 15.06
C ARG A 73 -4.75 10.75 14.27
N ALA A 74 -5.03 9.55 13.74
CA ALA A 74 -4.06 8.81 12.95
C ALA A 74 -3.70 9.55 11.65
N VAL A 75 -4.67 10.16 10.97
CA VAL A 75 -4.41 10.95 9.77
C VAL A 75 -3.57 12.19 10.09
N GLU A 76 -3.82 12.87 11.20
CA GLU A 76 -3.03 14.03 11.64
C GLU A 76 -1.58 13.67 11.95
N LEU A 77 -1.35 12.53 12.63
CA LEU A 77 0.00 12.03 12.90
C LEU A 77 0.69 11.56 11.62
N ALA A 78 -0.04 10.91 10.71
CA ALA A 78 0.48 10.48 9.41
C ALA A 78 0.98 11.66 8.58
N ASP A 79 0.22 12.77 8.57
CA ASP A 79 0.58 13.97 7.82
C ASP A 79 1.86 14.64 8.33
N LYS A 80 2.19 14.44 9.61
CA LYS A 80 3.42 14.92 10.24
C LYS A 80 4.56 13.90 10.22
N ALA A 81 4.34 12.73 9.60
CA ALA A 81 5.25 11.58 9.67
C ALA A 81 5.53 11.09 11.11
N GLU A 82 4.57 11.24 12.01
CA GLU A 82 4.66 10.90 13.45
C GLU A 82 3.86 9.64 13.84
N LEU A 83 3.09 9.05 12.92
CA LEU A 83 2.25 7.88 13.24
C LEU A 83 3.06 6.60 13.49
N GLY A 84 4.23 6.49 12.87
CA GLY A 84 5.05 5.28 12.90
C GLY A 84 4.48 4.15 12.02
N VAL A 85 4.63 2.91 12.48
CA VAL A 85 4.21 1.70 11.75
C VAL A 85 2.82 1.27 12.22
N ILE A 86 1.91 1.01 11.28
CA ILE A 86 0.61 0.40 11.56
C ILE A 86 0.76 -1.12 11.62
N LEU A 87 0.27 -1.73 12.69
CA LEU A 87 0.30 -3.17 12.87
C LEU A 87 -1.10 -3.76 12.74
N GLU A 88 -1.36 -4.42 11.63
CA GLU A 88 -2.61 -5.14 11.40
C GLU A 88 -2.63 -6.51 12.12
N CYS A 89 -3.78 -7.16 12.13
CA CYS A 89 -3.87 -8.57 12.49
C CYS A 89 -3.29 -9.40 11.34
N SER A 90 -2.41 -10.34 11.68
CA SER A 90 -1.77 -11.25 10.71
C SER A 90 -2.57 -12.53 10.47
N SER A 91 -2.09 -13.38 9.57
CA SER A 91 -2.61 -14.73 9.35
C SER A 91 -2.48 -15.63 10.60
N CYS A 92 -1.60 -15.30 11.54
CA CYS A 92 -1.44 -16.01 12.81
C CYS A 92 -2.43 -15.59 13.89
N CYS A 93 -3.14 -14.47 13.71
CA CYS A 93 -4.20 -14.05 14.63
C CYS A 93 -5.44 -14.94 14.49
N PHE A 94 -6.11 -15.24 15.61
CA PHE A 94 -7.29 -16.12 15.63
C PHE A 94 -8.59 -15.40 15.21
N CYS A 95 -8.53 -14.07 15.08
CA CYS A 95 -9.65 -13.28 14.57
C CYS A 95 -9.88 -13.52 13.08
N SER A 96 -11.13 -13.41 12.65
CA SER A 96 -11.53 -13.64 11.26
C SER A 96 -11.07 -12.51 10.32
N ASN A 97 -11.33 -12.70 9.02
CA ASN A 97 -11.11 -11.69 7.98
C ASN A 97 -12.03 -10.45 8.11
N LYS A 98 -13.04 -10.51 8.99
CA LYS A 98 -13.91 -9.36 9.31
C LYS A 98 -13.34 -8.48 10.42
N CYS A 99 -12.22 -8.86 11.03
CA CYS A 99 -11.52 -8.06 12.03
C CYS A 99 -11.28 -6.63 11.50
N ARG A 100 -11.61 -5.64 12.34
CA ARG A 100 -11.39 -4.21 12.06
C ARG A 100 -9.92 -3.84 11.87
N SER A 101 -9.01 -4.64 12.43
CA SER A 101 -7.58 -4.45 12.29
C SER A 101 -7.01 -5.13 11.04
N ARG A 102 -7.83 -5.36 10.01
CA ARG A 102 -7.43 -5.87 8.69
C ARG A 102 -8.01 -4.95 7.61
N VAL A 103 -7.23 -4.03 7.07
CA VAL A 103 -7.67 -3.04 6.08
C VAL A 103 -6.79 -3.13 4.84
N ALA A 104 -5.51 -2.78 4.93
CA ALA A 104 -4.60 -2.76 3.79
C ALA A 104 -4.43 -4.15 3.15
N GLN A 105 -4.33 -5.19 3.98
CA GLN A 105 -4.21 -6.59 3.53
C GLN A 105 -5.40 -7.10 2.71
N LYS A 106 -6.52 -6.35 2.65
CA LYS A 106 -7.68 -6.70 1.82
C LYS A 106 -7.51 -6.26 0.36
N GLY A 107 -6.48 -5.47 0.06
CA GLY A 107 -6.19 -4.98 -1.29
C GLY A 107 -7.08 -3.81 -1.71
N VAL A 108 -6.97 -3.41 -2.97
CA VAL A 108 -7.65 -2.21 -3.50
C VAL A 108 -9.18 -2.40 -3.49
N HIS A 109 -9.88 -1.43 -2.92
CA HIS A 109 -11.34 -1.40 -2.84
C HIS A 109 -11.97 -0.13 -3.43
N CYS A 110 -11.23 0.97 -3.52
CA CYS A 110 -11.73 2.20 -4.11
C CYS A 110 -11.72 2.13 -5.65
N GLY A 111 -12.65 2.84 -6.29
CA GLY A 111 -12.67 2.97 -7.75
C GLY A 111 -11.51 3.84 -8.21
N LEU A 112 -10.55 3.25 -8.92
CA LEU A 112 -9.39 3.93 -9.49
C LEU A 112 -9.35 3.75 -11.00
N GLU A 113 -8.76 4.71 -11.69
CA GLU A 113 -8.51 4.67 -13.13
C GLU A 113 -7.13 5.22 -13.44
N VAL A 114 -6.39 4.51 -14.28
CA VAL A 114 -5.15 5.01 -14.87
C VAL A 114 -5.52 5.75 -16.14
N TYR A 115 -5.14 7.02 -16.25
CA TYR A 115 -5.47 7.84 -17.41
C TYR A 115 -4.25 8.56 -17.97
N ARG A 116 -4.27 8.81 -19.28
CA ARG A 116 -3.22 9.58 -19.95
C ARG A 116 -3.44 11.08 -19.75
N THR A 117 -2.47 11.74 -19.15
CA THR A 117 -2.44 13.21 -19.03
C THR A 117 -1.70 13.82 -20.22
N ARG A 118 -1.96 15.10 -20.50
CA ARG A 118 -1.27 15.84 -21.57
C ARG A 118 0.19 16.19 -21.27
N LYS A 119 0.60 16.21 -19.99
CA LYS A 119 1.89 16.76 -19.57
C LYS A 119 2.73 15.83 -18.70
N TYR A 120 2.09 15.02 -17.86
CA TYR A 120 2.75 14.23 -16.82
C TYR A 120 2.73 12.72 -17.12
N GLY A 121 2.50 12.37 -18.38
CA GLY A 121 2.36 10.97 -18.80
C GLY A 121 1.12 10.31 -18.21
N TRP A 122 1.26 9.07 -17.78
CA TRP A 122 0.19 8.31 -17.14
C TRP A 122 -0.02 8.78 -15.69
N ALA A 123 -1.26 8.82 -15.23
CA ALA A 123 -1.64 9.25 -13.89
C ALA A 123 -2.77 8.38 -13.33
N VAL A 124 -3.00 8.45 -12.03
CA VAL A 124 -4.17 7.84 -11.38
C VAL A 124 -5.17 8.92 -10.98
N ARG A 125 -6.47 8.64 -11.21
CA ARG A 125 -7.59 9.38 -10.61
C ARG A 125 -8.58 8.41 -9.98
N THR A 126 -9.49 8.93 -9.18
CA THR A 126 -10.57 8.13 -8.61
C THR A 126 -11.86 8.24 -9.44
N CYS A 127 -12.65 7.17 -9.45
CA CYS A 127 -13.95 7.11 -10.11
C CYS A 127 -15.12 7.40 -9.16
N SER A 128 -14.84 7.65 -7.88
CA SER A 128 -15.83 7.86 -6.82
C SER A 128 -15.22 8.68 -5.68
N LEU A 129 -16.05 9.20 -4.78
CA LEU A 129 -15.54 9.83 -3.56
C LEU A 129 -14.68 8.84 -2.75
N ILE A 130 -13.45 9.26 -2.40
CA ILE A 130 -12.61 8.58 -1.41
C ILE A 130 -12.60 9.45 -0.15
N LEU A 131 -13.13 8.91 0.96
CA LEU A 131 -13.17 9.63 2.23
C LEU A 131 -11.78 9.73 2.87
N LYS A 132 -11.55 10.81 3.62
CA LYS A 132 -10.35 10.97 4.45
C LYS A 132 -10.10 9.74 5.31
N GLY A 133 -8.85 9.28 5.34
CA GLY A 133 -8.42 8.10 6.08
C GLY A 133 -8.61 6.77 5.35
N SER A 134 -9.25 6.74 4.17
CA SER A 134 -9.42 5.51 3.39
C SER A 134 -8.09 4.97 2.89
N PHE A 135 -7.91 3.66 2.98
CA PHE A 135 -6.87 2.95 2.23
C PHE A 135 -7.13 3.06 0.73
N VAL A 136 -6.09 3.39 -0.03
CA VAL A 136 -6.17 3.56 -1.49
C VAL A 136 -5.54 2.36 -2.19
N CYS A 137 -4.24 2.16 -2.02
CA CYS A 137 -3.50 1.02 -2.57
C CYS A 137 -2.15 0.83 -1.87
N GLU A 138 -1.56 -0.34 -2.04
CA GLU A 138 -0.15 -0.61 -1.71
C GLU A 138 0.76 -0.16 -2.85
N TYR A 139 2.02 0.20 -2.57
CA TYR A 139 3.07 0.33 -3.57
C TYR A 139 3.74 -1.03 -3.79
N THR A 140 3.43 -1.69 -4.91
CA THR A 140 3.97 -3.00 -5.22
C THR A 140 5.01 -2.92 -6.34
N GLY A 141 5.92 -3.88 -6.33
CA GLY A 141 6.95 -4.06 -7.34
C GLY A 141 7.94 -5.13 -6.92
N GLU A 142 9.10 -5.15 -7.56
CA GLU A 142 10.20 -6.05 -7.21
C GLU A 142 10.94 -5.51 -5.97
N LEU A 143 11.03 -6.30 -4.91
CA LEU A 143 11.83 -5.94 -3.74
C LEU A 143 13.30 -6.25 -4.03
N ILE A 144 14.13 -5.22 -3.98
CA ILE A 144 15.55 -5.28 -4.30
C ILE A 144 16.41 -4.75 -3.15
N SER A 145 17.65 -5.21 -3.10
CA SER A 145 18.63 -4.65 -2.16
C SER A 145 19.03 -3.24 -2.57
N ASP A 146 19.49 -2.44 -1.61
CA ASP A 146 20.08 -1.12 -1.85
C ASP A 146 21.21 -1.17 -2.90
N ALA A 147 22.08 -2.18 -2.80
CA ALA A 147 23.16 -2.42 -3.75
C ALA A 147 22.68 -2.76 -5.18
N ASP A 148 21.48 -3.32 -5.33
CA ASP A 148 20.89 -3.57 -6.66
C ASP A 148 20.10 -2.37 -7.17
N ALA A 149 19.56 -1.54 -6.28
CA ALA A 149 18.95 -0.26 -6.61
C ALA A 149 20.00 0.70 -7.21
N ASP A 150 21.19 0.79 -6.61
CA ASP A 150 22.32 1.59 -7.11
C ASP A 150 22.78 1.21 -8.54
N LYS A 151 22.48 -0.02 -8.98
CA LYS A 151 22.82 -0.50 -10.33
C LYS A 151 21.73 -0.18 -11.36
N ARG A 152 20.55 0.29 -10.95
CA ARG A 152 19.45 0.63 -11.87
C ARG A 152 19.80 1.94 -12.59
N GLU A 153 19.69 1.94 -13.91
CA GLU A 153 19.90 3.16 -14.71
C GLU A 153 18.71 4.14 -14.61
N ASP A 154 17.52 3.62 -14.30
CA ASP A 154 16.29 4.39 -14.15
C ASP A 154 15.73 4.18 -12.75
N ASP A 155 15.78 5.25 -11.94
CA ASP A 155 15.32 5.30 -10.55
C ASP A 155 13.88 5.83 -10.40
N THR A 156 13.20 6.14 -11.52
CA THR A 156 11.88 6.80 -11.52
C THR A 156 10.82 6.06 -10.69
N TYR A 157 10.93 4.73 -10.60
CA TYR A 157 9.94 3.87 -9.96
C TYR A 157 10.48 3.17 -8.71
N LEU A 158 11.58 3.66 -8.13
CA LEU A 158 12.13 3.14 -6.89
C LEU A 158 11.44 3.79 -5.69
N PHE A 159 11.04 2.94 -4.74
CA PHE A 159 10.56 3.36 -3.44
C PHE A 159 11.49 2.83 -2.35
N GLU A 160 12.27 3.72 -1.75
CA GLU A 160 13.22 3.38 -0.69
C GLU A 160 12.52 3.10 0.65
N ILE A 161 12.92 2.02 1.29
CA ILE A 161 12.45 1.58 2.61
C ILE A 161 13.67 1.44 3.51
N VAL A 162 13.86 2.46 4.35
CA VAL A 162 14.94 2.48 5.35
C VAL A 162 14.39 2.05 6.71
N ASP A 163 14.91 0.95 7.24
CA ASP A 163 14.76 0.56 8.64
C ASP A 163 16.05 0.83 9.42
N GLU A 164 16.02 0.72 10.75
CA GLU A 164 17.18 1.02 11.61
C GLU A 164 18.45 0.25 11.23
N THR A 165 18.29 -0.95 10.66
CA THR A 165 19.38 -1.90 10.40
C THR A 165 19.56 -2.27 8.93
N SER A 166 18.66 -1.84 8.05
CA SER A 166 18.67 -2.25 6.64
C SER A 166 17.91 -1.28 5.74
N ALA A 167 18.37 -1.16 4.50
CA ALA A 167 17.68 -0.43 3.44
C ALA A 167 17.35 -1.40 2.30
N TYR A 168 16.12 -1.31 1.80
CA TYR A 168 15.63 -2.06 0.66
C TYR A 168 14.83 -1.11 -0.23
N CYS A 169 14.65 -1.45 -1.50
CA CYS A 169 13.84 -0.67 -2.43
C CYS A 169 12.76 -1.54 -3.07
N ILE A 170 11.58 -0.98 -3.29
CA ILE A 170 10.58 -1.57 -4.19
C ILE A 170 10.73 -0.91 -5.55
N ASP A 171 11.11 -1.67 -6.57
CA ASP A 171 11.19 -1.22 -7.96
C ASP A 171 9.91 -1.57 -8.72
N ALA A 172 9.15 -0.54 -9.08
CA ALA A 172 7.92 -0.69 -9.85
C ALA A 172 8.09 -0.53 -11.38
N LYS A 173 9.33 -0.52 -11.90
CA LYS A 173 9.64 -0.27 -13.31
C LYS A 173 8.99 -1.30 -14.22
N PHE A 174 9.29 -2.58 -14.01
CA PHE A 174 8.84 -3.69 -14.85
C PHE A 174 7.75 -4.54 -14.20
N LYS A 175 7.65 -4.56 -12.86
CA LYS A 175 6.58 -5.22 -12.12
C LYS A 175 5.99 -4.21 -11.15
N GLY A 176 4.68 -4.06 -11.08
CA GLY A 176 4.03 -3.21 -10.06
C GLY A 176 2.52 -3.17 -10.20
N ASN A 177 1.82 -2.40 -9.37
CA ASN A 177 0.36 -2.22 -9.50
C ASN A 177 0.01 -0.81 -9.99
N VAL A 178 -1.21 -0.35 -9.67
CA VAL A 178 -1.71 0.98 -9.97
C VAL A 178 -0.86 2.11 -9.36
N SER A 179 -0.17 1.86 -8.24
CA SER A 179 0.57 2.88 -7.49
C SER A 179 1.70 3.51 -8.29
N ARG A 180 2.34 2.77 -9.20
CA ARG A 180 3.45 3.25 -10.03
C ARG A 180 3.05 4.42 -10.94
N PHE A 181 1.75 4.59 -11.16
CA PHE A 181 1.19 5.68 -11.96
C PHE A 181 0.73 6.87 -11.11
N ILE A 182 0.90 6.81 -9.78
CA ILE A 182 0.60 7.95 -8.90
C ILE A 182 1.70 9.00 -9.10
N ASN A 183 1.31 10.17 -9.57
CA ASN A 183 2.24 11.28 -9.78
C ASN A 183 2.57 12.01 -8.48
N HIS A 184 3.76 12.59 -8.42
CA HIS A 184 4.18 13.48 -7.35
C HIS A 184 3.33 14.77 -7.32
N SER A 185 3.07 15.28 -6.11
CA SER A 185 2.47 16.60 -5.89
C SER A 185 3.01 17.21 -4.60
N CYS A 186 3.35 18.50 -4.62
CA CYS A 186 3.74 19.24 -3.42
C CYS A 186 2.58 19.40 -2.43
N GLU A 187 1.33 19.32 -2.91
CA GLU A 187 0.10 19.34 -2.09
C GLU A 187 -0.64 18.01 -2.20
N ALA A 188 0.09 16.92 -1.92
CA ALA A 188 -0.42 15.56 -1.98
C ALA A 188 -1.75 15.39 -1.22
N ASN A 189 -2.65 14.63 -1.82
CA ASN A 189 -3.92 14.19 -1.24
C ASN A 189 -3.82 12.80 -0.59
N LEU A 190 -2.66 12.15 -0.71
CA LEU A 190 -2.33 10.87 -0.10
C LEU A 190 -1.22 11.04 0.94
N VAL A 191 -1.22 10.19 1.95
CA VAL A 191 -0.09 9.97 2.86
C VAL A 191 0.44 8.55 2.66
N THR A 192 1.75 8.39 2.74
CA THR A 192 2.42 7.10 2.65
C THR A 192 2.69 6.58 4.05
N LEU A 193 2.29 5.33 4.32
CA LEU A 193 2.41 4.70 5.63
C LEU A 193 2.99 3.30 5.51
N ARG A 194 3.76 2.92 6.52
CA ARG A 194 4.27 1.56 6.71
C ARG A 194 3.21 0.73 7.42
N VAL A 195 2.83 -0.39 6.84
CA VAL A 195 1.85 -1.32 7.41
C VAL A 195 2.46 -2.71 7.46
N VAL A 196 2.38 -3.37 8.61
CA VAL A 196 2.82 -4.76 8.76
C VAL A 196 1.59 -5.61 9.08
N TRP A 197 1.33 -6.60 8.23
CA TRP A 197 0.35 -7.66 8.51
C TRP A 197 0.95 -9.06 8.37
N ASP A 198 2.13 -9.20 7.77
CA ASP A 198 2.80 -10.49 7.72
C ASP A 198 3.27 -10.91 9.10
N ALA A 199 3.21 -12.21 9.36
CA ALA A 199 3.72 -12.78 10.60
C ALA A 199 5.20 -13.14 10.48
N ASN A 200 5.99 -12.42 9.67
CA ASN A 200 7.41 -12.71 9.50
C ASN A 200 8.26 -12.00 10.57
N ILE A 201 9.39 -12.59 10.97
CA ILE A 201 10.25 -12.02 12.03
C ILE A 201 10.90 -10.68 11.67
N ARG A 202 11.06 -10.42 10.36
CA ARG A 202 11.65 -9.17 9.87
C ARG A 202 10.66 -8.01 9.90
N HIS A 203 9.36 -8.30 10.06
CA HIS A 203 8.26 -7.35 9.99
C HIS A 203 8.40 -6.39 8.80
N LEU A 204 8.74 -6.92 7.63
CA LEU A 204 8.94 -6.11 6.42
C LEU A 204 7.68 -5.26 6.17
N PRO A 205 7.78 -3.93 6.19
CA PRO A 205 6.61 -3.08 6.06
C PRO A 205 6.17 -3.03 4.60
N HIS A 206 4.87 -3.22 4.39
CA HIS A 206 4.20 -2.84 3.17
C HIS A 206 4.07 -1.32 3.12
N ILE A 207 4.29 -0.75 1.94
CA ILE A 207 4.17 0.69 1.71
C ILE A 207 2.77 0.96 1.19
N CYS A 208 1.95 1.67 1.97
CA CYS A 208 0.54 1.86 1.67
C CYS A 208 0.18 3.34 1.57
N PHE A 209 -0.71 3.67 0.64
CA PHE A 209 -1.27 5.00 0.49
C PHE A 209 -2.65 5.10 1.13
N TYR A 210 -2.85 6.17 1.89
CA TYR A 210 -4.13 6.53 2.50
C TYR A 210 -4.54 7.94 2.12
N ALA A 211 -5.84 8.19 2.03
CA ALA A 211 -6.37 9.52 1.75
C ALA A 211 -6.12 10.49 2.92
N LYS A 212 -5.38 11.58 2.68
CA LYS A 212 -5.11 12.65 3.65
C LYS A 212 -6.34 13.52 3.94
N ARG A 213 -7.22 13.62 2.94
CA ARG A 213 -8.45 14.42 2.90
C ARG A 213 -9.46 13.72 1.99
N ASP A 214 -10.71 14.18 2.00
CA ASP A 214 -11.69 13.71 1.02
C ASP A 214 -11.19 14.03 -0.40
N ILE A 215 -11.29 13.04 -1.29
CA ILE A 215 -10.87 13.14 -2.69
C ILE A 215 -12.11 12.97 -3.55
N GLN A 216 -12.46 14.02 -4.27
CA GLN A 216 -13.57 14.01 -5.23
C GLN A 216 -13.13 13.37 -6.55
N GLN A 217 -14.12 12.88 -7.31
CA GLN A 217 -13.95 12.40 -8.69
C GLN A 217 -13.56 13.55 -9.63
#